data_AF-A0A191XVP5-F1
#
_entry.id   AF-A0A191XVP5-F1
#
_cell.length_a   1.000
_cell.length_b   1.000
_cell.length_c   1.000
_cell.angle_alpha   90.00
_cell.angle_beta   90.00
_cell.angle_gamma   90.00
#
_symmetry.space_group_name_H-M   'P 1'
#
loop_
_entity.id
_entity.type
_entity.pdbx_description
1 polymer ?
#
loop_
_entity_poly.entity_id
_entity_poly.type
_entity_poly.pdbx_seq_one_letter_code
_entity_poly.pdbx_strand_id
1 'polypeptide(L)'
;RISALGPGGLTRERAGFEVRDVHVTHYGRLCPIETPEGPNIGLINSLSAFARCNEYGFLETPYRRVVNGVVTDEVDYLSAIEEGQFVIAQANAKLTEEGGFADELVTARQKGESGLHPREHVDYMDVATNQVVSIAASLIPFLEHDDANRALMGANMQR
;
A
#
# COMPACT_ATOMS: atom_id res chain seq x y z
N ARG A 1 -8.56 -9.05 -9.14
CA ARG A 1 -9.55 -8.80 -8.06
C ARG A 1 -9.46 -9.92 -7.03
N ILE A 2 -9.71 -9.63 -5.77
CA ILE A 2 -9.76 -10.56 -4.64
C ILE A 2 -11.16 -10.46 -4.02
N SER A 3 -11.75 -11.60 -3.68
CA SER A 3 -13.09 -11.69 -3.10
C SER A 3 -13.02 -12.41 -1.76
N ALA A 4 -13.61 -11.79 -0.73
CA ALA A 4 -13.84 -12.44 0.56
C ALA A 4 -15.10 -13.33 0.57
N LEU A 5 -15.89 -13.29 -0.50
CA LEU A 5 -17.10 -14.11 -0.69
C LEU A 5 -16.77 -15.44 -1.36
N GLY A 6 -17.47 -16.51 -0.97
CA GLY A 6 -17.37 -17.83 -1.60
C GLY A 6 -17.41 -18.97 -0.58
N PRO A 7 -17.23 -20.23 -1.02
CA PRO A 7 -17.12 -21.38 -0.14
C PRO A 7 -15.98 -21.19 0.88
N GLY A 8 -16.29 -21.27 2.18
CA GLY A 8 -15.32 -21.02 3.26
C GLY A 8 -15.02 -19.53 3.54
N GLY A 9 -15.62 -18.62 2.77
CA GLY A 9 -15.51 -17.17 2.97
C GLY A 9 -16.69 -16.58 3.75
N LEU A 10 -16.80 -15.26 3.67
CA LEU A 10 -17.88 -14.49 4.31
C LEU A 10 -19.15 -14.52 3.45
N THR A 11 -20.30 -14.36 4.11
CA THR A 11 -21.57 -14.02 3.46
C THR A 11 -21.85 -12.54 3.66
N ARG A 12 -22.59 -11.91 2.73
CA ARG A 12 -22.92 -10.48 2.78
C ARG A 12 -23.57 -10.05 4.10
N GLU A 13 -24.42 -10.92 4.66
CA GLU A 13 -25.17 -10.70 5.89
C GLU A 13 -24.31 -10.83 7.15
N ARG A 14 -23.24 -11.64 7.10
CA ARG A 14 -22.32 -11.84 8.23
C ARG A 14 -21.12 -10.90 8.20
N ALA A 15 -20.87 -10.25 7.06
CA ALA A 15 -19.80 -9.28 6.91
C ALA A 15 -20.15 -7.94 7.57
N GLY A 16 -19.70 -7.77 8.81
CA GLY A 16 -19.81 -6.53 9.57
C GLY A 16 -18.92 -5.40 9.03
N PHE A 17 -18.89 -4.29 9.76
CA PHE A 17 -18.10 -3.11 9.39
C PHE A 17 -16.58 -3.40 9.41
N GLU A 18 -16.09 -4.09 10.45
CA GLU A 18 -14.66 -4.33 10.69
C GLU A 18 -13.95 -5.05 9.53
N VAL A 19 -14.65 -5.95 8.83
CA VAL A 19 -14.09 -6.71 7.70
C VAL A 19 -14.19 -5.97 6.36
N ARG A 20 -14.97 -4.89 6.30
CA ARG A 20 -15.17 -4.06 5.10
C ARG A 20 -14.29 -2.81 5.11
N ASP A 21 -13.82 -2.41 6.28
CA ASP A 21 -13.02 -1.21 6.45
C ASP A 21 -11.60 -1.40 5.91
N VAL A 22 -10.92 -0.28 5.63
CA VAL A 22 -9.55 -0.29 5.11
C VAL A 22 -8.58 -0.46 6.27
N HIS A 23 -7.88 -1.60 6.28
CA HIS A 23 -6.84 -1.85 7.27
C HIS A 23 -5.49 -1.28 6.83
N VAL A 24 -4.65 -0.85 7.78
CA VAL A 24 -3.32 -0.26 7.50
C VAL A 24 -2.41 -1.19 6.69
N THR A 25 -2.54 -2.51 6.87
CA THR A 25 -1.73 -3.52 6.15
C THR A 25 -2.14 -3.66 4.68
N HIS A 26 -3.25 -3.06 4.25
CA HIS A 26 -3.63 -3.01 2.83
C HIS A 26 -2.64 -2.18 2.00
N TYR A 27 -1.85 -1.31 2.64
CA TYR A 27 -0.85 -0.49 1.96
C TYR A 27 0.07 -1.34 1.05
N GLY A 28 0.10 -1.00 -0.24
CA GLY A 28 0.88 -1.72 -1.25
C GLY A 28 0.37 -3.11 -1.64
N ARG A 29 -0.70 -3.62 -1.01
CA ARG A 29 -1.22 -4.99 -1.20
C ARG A 29 -2.62 -5.01 -1.81
N LEU A 30 -3.54 -4.27 -1.21
CA LEU A 30 -4.92 -4.11 -1.67
C LEU A 30 -5.18 -2.63 -1.91
N CYS A 31 -5.79 -2.32 -3.06
CA CYS A 31 -6.13 -0.95 -3.38
C CYS A 31 -7.25 -0.46 -2.44
N PRO A 32 -7.05 0.67 -1.74
CA PRO A 32 -8.04 1.20 -0.82
C PRO A 32 -9.21 1.91 -1.54
N ILE A 33 -9.02 2.29 -2.81
CA ILE A 33 -10.00 3.06 -3.59
C ILE A 33 -10.88 2.12 -4.44
N GLU A 34 -10.29 1.08 -5.00
CA GLU A 34 -10.96 0.27 -6.02
C GLU A 34 -11.74 -0.91 -5.39
N THR A 35 -12.98 -0.62 -5.00
CA THR A 35 -13.98 -1.59 -4.53
C THR A 35 -15.34 -1.31 -5.20
N PRO A 36 -16.21 -2.31 -5.41
CA PRO A 36 -17.59 -2.06 -5.82
C PRO A 36 -18.35 -1.24 -4.79
N GLU A 37 -19.28 -0.42 -5.27
CA GLU A 37 -20.26 0.28 -4.44
C GLU A 37 -21.37 -0.66 -3.97
N GLY A 38 -22.13 -0.24 -2.95
CA GLY A 38 -23.30 -0.95 -2.47
C GLY A 38 -22.97 -2.19 -1.62
N PRO A 39 -23.74 -3.30 -1.72
CA PRO A 39 -23.66 -4.40 -0.77
C PRO A 39 -22.30 -5.15 -0.70
N ASN A 40 -21.47 -5.02 -1.74
CA ASN A 40 -20.17 -5.69 -1.84
C ASN A 40 -18.99 -4.79 -1.46
N ILE A 41 -19.22 -3.56 -0.99
CA ILE A 41 -18.16 -2.65 -0.57
C ILE A 41 -17.28 -3.30 0.50
N GLY A 42 -15.96 -3.25 0.29
CA GLY A 42 -14.94 -3.83 1.18
C GLY A 42 -14.84 -5.36 1.14
N LEU A 43 -15.70 -6.05 0.37
CA LEU A 43 -15.66 -7.52 0.24
C LEU A 43 -15.02 -7.98 -1.07
N ILE A 44 -14.89 -7.05 -2.01
CA ILE A 44 -14.21 -7.26 -3.28
C ILE A 44 -13.25 -6.10 -3.46
N ASN A 45 -11.96 -6.40 -3.48
CA ASN A 45 -10.91 -5.41 -3.69
C ASN A 45 -10.08 -5.78 -4.92
N SER A 46 -9.29 -4.83 -5.38
CA SER A 46 -8.26 -5.08 -6.38
C SER A 46 -6.88 -5.11 -5.73
N LEU A 47 -5.98 -5.89 -6.32
CA LEU A 47 -4.57 -5.88 -5.96
C LEU A 47 -3.99 -4.50 -6.29
N SER A 48 -3.08 -4.02 -5.45
CA SER A 48 -2.27 -2.86 -5.76
C SER A 48 -1.26 -3.17 -6.87
N ALA A 49 -0.68 -2.14 -7.48
CA ALA A 49 0.08 -2.24 -8.73
C ALA A 49 1.26 -3.23 -8.68
N PHE A 50 1.99 -3.29 -7.56
CA PHE A 50 3.16 -4.15 -7.40
C PHE A 50 2.96 -5.30 -6.40
N ALA A 51 1.73 -5.46 -5.90
CA ALA A 51 1.40 -6.51 -4.94
C ALA A 51 1.60 -7.90 -5.59
N ARG A 52 2.19 -8.82 -4.83
CA ARG A 52 2.30 -10.24 -5.24
C ARG A 52 1.84 -11.17 -4.13
N CYS A 53 1.54 -12.41 -4.51
CA CYS A 53 1.25 -13.48 -3.58
C CYS A 53 2.50 -14.34 -3.40
N ASN A 54 2.86 -14.69 -2.17
CA ASN A 54 3.99 -15.56 -1.89
C ASN A 54 3.60 -17.04 -1.88
N GLU A 55 4.58 -17.92 -1.64
CA GLU A 55 4.39 -19.38 -1.68
C GLU A 55 3.36 -19.90 -0.66
N TYR A 56 3.14 -19.15 0.42
CA TYR A 56 2.18 -19.48 1.47
C TYR A 56 0.79 -18.86 1.24
N GLY A 57 0.62 -18.05 0.21
CA GLY A 57 -0.64 -17.37 -0.07
C GLY A 57 -0.78 -15.99 0.56
N PHE A 58 0.26 -15.43 1.20
CA PHE A 58 0.23 -14.09 1.77
C PHE A 58 0.58 -13.02 0.73
N LEU A 59 -0.01 -11.83 0.90
CA LEU A 59 0.28 -10.67 0.07
C LEU A 59 1.55 -9.98 0.52
N GLU A 60 2.44 -9.72 -0.44
CA GLU A 60 3.69 -8.99 -0.27
C GLU A 60 3.71 -7.76 -1.17
N THR A 61 4.46 -6.75 -0.75
CA THR A 61 4.72 -5.52 -1.52
C THR A 61 6.22 -5.25 -1.54
N PRO A 62 6.77 -4.70 -2.62
CA PRO A 62 8.20 -4.45 -2.72
C PRO A 62 8.62 -3.17 -2.01
N TYR A 63 9.83 -3.19 -1.44
CA TYR A 63 10.50 -2.06 -0.80
C TYR A 63 11.99 -2.04 -1.15
N ARG A 64 12.56 -0.84 -1.30
CA ARG A 64 13.99 -0.63 -1.48
C ARG A 64 14.70 -0.68 -0.13
N ARG A 65 15.78 -1.46 -0.04
CA ARG A 65 16.57 -1.59 1.19
C ARG A 65 17.40 -0.33 1.44
N VAL A 66 17.43 0.15 2.68
CA VAL A 66 18.31 1.24 3.13
C VAL A 66 19.47 0.62 3.90
N VAL A 67 20.70 0.87 3.46
CA VAL A 67 21.91 0.33 4.09
C VAL A 67 22.84 1.49 4.44
N ASN A 68 23.18 1.63 5.73
CA ASN A 68 24.02 2.72 6.24
C ASN A 68 23.52 4.12 5.82
N GLY A 69 22.19 4.33 5.81
CA GLY A 69 21.56 5.60 5.45
C GLY A 69 21.49 5.89 3.94
N VAL A 70 21.89 4.94 3.09
CA VAL A 70 21.81 5.05 1.62
C VAL A 70 20.71 4.12 1.10
N VAL A 71 19.81 4.66 0.28
CA VAL A 71 18.76 3.89 -0.38
C VAL A 71 19.36 3.11 -1.55
N THR A 72 19.28 1.78 -1.51
CA THR A 72 19.83 0.90 -2.54
C THR A 72 18.81 0.55 -3.63
N ASP A 73 19.27 -0.04 -4.72
CA ASP A 73 18.42 -0.62 -5.77
C ASP A 73 18.01 -2.07 -5.48
N GLU A 74 18.43 -2.63 -4.33
CA GLU A 74 17.98 -3.94 -3.87
C GLU A 74 16.53 -3.83 -3.40
N VAL A 75 15.67 -4.66 -3.99
CA VAL A 75 14.23 -4.70 -3.69
C VAL A 75 13.89 -5.99 -2.97
N ASP A 76 13.38 -5.85 -1.75
CA ASP A 76 12.83 -6.95 -0.98
C ASP A 76 11.31 -6.87 -0.99
N TYR A 77 10.65 -8.02 -1.08
CA TYR A 77 9.22 -8.12 -0.93
C TYR A 77 8.90 -8.53 0.49
N LEU A 78 8.13 -7.71 1.19
CA LEU A 78 7.79 -7.93 2.58
C LEU A 78 6.30 -8.27 2.72
N SER A 79 6.02 -9.31 3.49
CA SER A 79 4.67 -9.61 3.98
C SER A 79 4.23 -8.57 5.00
N ALA A 80 2.92 -8.53 5.31
CA ALA A 80 2.39 -7.60 6.31
C ALA A 80 2.99 -7.81 7.72
N ILE A 81 3.45 -9.02 8.00
CA ILE A 81 4.05 -9.38 9.29
C ILE A 81 5.48 -8.83 9.38
N GLU A 82 6.27 -9.04 8.33
CA GLU A 82 7.66 -8.55 8.24
C GLU A 82 7.72 -7.03 8.20
N GLU A 83 6.84 -6.39 7.41
CA GLU A 83 6.73 -4.93 7.31
C GLU A 83 6.59 -4.26 8.69
N GLY A 84 5.85 -4.87 9.62
CA GLY A 84 5.63 -4.31 10.95
C GLY A 84 6.89 -4.19 11.82
N GLN A 85 8.01 -4.80 11.43
CA GLN A 85 9.28 -4.74 12.16
C GLN A 85 10.17 -3.57 11.73
N PHE A 86 9.90 -2.98 10.57
CA PHE A 86 10.78 -2.00 9.93
C PHE A 86 10.17 -0.60 9.91
N VAL A 87 11.03 0.42 9.82
CA VAL A 87 10.66 1.81 9.54
C VAL A 87 10.77 2.04 8.03
N ILE A 88 9.66 2.39 7.39
CA ILE A 88 9.58 2.52 5.94
C ILE A 88 9.32 3.97 5.53
N ALA A 89 10.26 4.58 4.82
CA ALA A 89 10.14 5.92 4.26
C ALA A 89 9.21 5.95 3.02
N GLN A 90 8.56 7.09 2.82
CA GLN A 90 7.72 7.33 1.65
C GLN A 90 8.54 7.49 0.36
N ALA A 91 7.96 7.12 -0.78
CA ALA A 91 8.61 7.19 -2.09
C ALA A 91 9.02 8.61 -2.52
N ASN A 92 8.37 9.64 -1.96
CA ASN A 92 8.61 11.05 -2.26
C ASN A 92 9.63 11.71 -1.30
N ALA A 93 10.27 10.94 -0.40
CA ALA A 93 11.34 11.45 0.44
C ALA A 93 12.49 12.00 -0.42
N LYS A 94 13.02 13.17 -0.06
CA LYS A 94 14.10 13.82 -0.81
C LYS A 94 15.42 13.09 -0.57
N LEU A 95 16.06 12.67 -1.65
CA LEU A 95 17.37 12.02 -1.63
C LEU A 95 18.46 12.98 -2.15
N THR A 96 19.68 12.77 -1.66
CA THR A 96 20.90 13.39 -2.19
C THR A 96 21.37 12.67 -3.46
N GLU A 97 22.33 13.24 -4.18
CA GLU A 97 22.91 12.61 -5.39
C GLU A 97 23.58 11.25 -5.09
N GLU A 98 24.04 11.06 -3.86
CA GLU A 98 24.64 9.81 -3.38
C GLU A 98 23.61 8.78 -2.92
N GLY A 99 22.31 9.10 -2.97
CA GLY A 99 21.21 8.21 -2.60
C GLY A 99 20.86 8.19 -1.11
N GLY A 100 21.46 9.08 -0.29
CA GLY A 100 21.10 9.25 1.12
C GLY A 100 19.90 10.19 1.30
N PHE A 101 19.29 10.21 2.49
CA PHE A 101 18.22 11.17 2.80
C PHE A 101 18.77 12.59 2.98
N ALA A 102 18.16 13.56 2.29
CA ALA A 102 18.57 14.97 2.33
C ALA A 102 18.18 15.65 3.65
N ASP A 103 17.02 15.28 4.21
CA ASP A 103 16.51 15.82 5.46
C ASP A 103 16.96 14.94 6.65
N GLU A 104 17.20 15.54 7.83
CA GLU A 104 17.56 14.79 9.05
C GLU A 104 16.38 13.95 9.58
N LEU A 105 15.16 14.49 9.44
CA LEU A 105 13.92 13.82 9.79
C LEU A 105 13.14 13.48 8.52
N VAL A 106 12.81 12.20 8.36
CA VAL A 106 12.12 11.65 7.19
C VAL A 106 10.73 11.20 7.60
N THR A 107 9.73 11.52 6.77
CA THR A 107 8.38 10.97 6.93
C THR A 107 8.41 9.48 6.62
N ALA A 108 8.15 8.68 7.66
CA ALA A 108 8.15 7.23 7.57
C ALA A 108 6.98 6.63 8.34
N ARG A 109 6.75 5.34 8.11
CA ARG A 109 5.73 4.56 8.81
C ARG A 109 6.36 3.38 9.52
N GLN A 110 5.84 3.07 10.70
CA GLN A 110 6.21 1.91 11.48
C GLN A 110 4.97 1.38 12.20
N LYS A 111 4.69 0.07 12.09
CA LYS A 111 3.54 -0.58 12.74
C LYS A 111 2.18 0.09 12.47
N GLY A 112 2.01 0.66 11.28
CA GLY A 112 0.77 1.32 10.86
C GLY A 112 0.65 2.79 11.30
N GLU A 113 1.58 3.30 12.11
CA GLU A 113 1.62 4.71 12.49
C GLU A 113 2.59 5.47 11.58
N SER A 114 2.19 6.68 11.16
CA SER A 114 3.03 7.57 10.35
C SER A 114 3.58 8.70 11.21
N GLY A 115 4.86 9.01 11.05
CA GLY A 115 5.54 10.03 11.83
C GLY A 115 6.85 10.48 11.20
N LEU A 116 7.55 11.37 11.90
CA LEU A 116 8.90 11.77 11.55
C LEU A 116 9.90 10.87 12.28
N HIS A 117 10.79 10.25 11.53
CA HIS A 117 11.86 9.40 12.05
C HIS A 117 13.21 10.00 11.65
N PRO A 118 14.25 9.92 12.52
CA PRO A 118 15.60 10.24 12.10
C PRO A 118 16.01 9.33 10.94
N ARG A 119 16.67 9.88 9.92
CA ARG A 119 17.06 9.14 8.72
C ARG A 119 17.91 7.90 9.00
N GLU A 120 18.63 7.88 10.12
CA GLU A 120 19.46 6.75 10.56
C GLU A 120 18.64 5.55 11.03
N HIS A 121 17.36 5.74 11.36
CA HIS A 121 16.44 4.69 11.79
C HIS A 121 15.56 4.15 10.65
N VAL A 122 15.72 4.64 9.43
CA VAL A 122 14.93 4.18 8.28
C VAL A 122 15.58 2.91 7.71
N ASP A 123 14.81 1.83 7.64
CA ASP A 123 15.28 0.52 7.18
C ASP A 123 14.96 0.28 5.70
N TYR A 124 13.83 0.81 5.23
CA TYR A 124 13.32 0.62 3.87
C TYR A 124 12.68 1.88 3.31
N MET A 125 12.49 1.92 1.99
CA MET A 125 11.76 2.97 1.28
C MET A 125 10.81 2.37 0.25
N ASP A 126 9.65 3.01 0.06
CA ASP A 126 8.73 2.66 -1.03
C ASP A 126 9.41 2.68 -2.41
N VAL A 127 9.03 1.75 -3.29
CA VAL A 127 9.60 1.68 -4.65
C VAL A 127 9.02 2.76 -5.55
N ALA A 128 7.71 3.03 -5.44
CA ALA A 128 7.02 4.00 -6.27
C ALA A 128 5.81 4.62 -5.55
N THR A 129 5.46 5.85 -5.91
CA THR A 129 4.30 6.56 -5.32
C THR A 129 2.97 5.89 -5.65
N ASN A 130 2.85 5.29 -6.84
CA ASN A 130 1.64 4.59 -7.28
C ASN A 130 1.52 3.15 -6.74
N GLN A 131 2.46 2.68 -5.91
CA GLN A 131 2.42 1.31 -5.42
C GLN A 131 1.22 1.01 -4.51
N VAL A 132 0.61 2.05 -3.93
CA VAL A 132 -0.53 1.92 -2.99
C VAL A 132 -1.83 1.59 -3.72
N VAL A 133 -1.96 2.06 -4.96
CA VAL A 133 -3.21 1.99 -5.73
C VAL A 133 -3.19 0.84 -6.73
N SER A 134 -4.37 0.48 -7.25
CA SER A 134 -4.51 -0.52 -8.30
C SER A 134 -4.10 0.03 -9.66
N ILE A 135 -4.03 -0.85 -10.66
CA ILE A 135 -3.78 -0.45 -12.06
C ILE A 135 -4.83 0.56 -12.54
N ALA A 136 -6.13 0.31 -12.33
CA ALA A 136 -7.18 1.22 -12.81
C ALA A 136 -7.12 2.61 -12.13
N ALA A 137 -6.89 2.64 -10.83
CA ALA A 137 -6.72 3.91 -10.11
C ALA A 137 -5.42 4.64 -10.51
N SER A 138 -4.35 3.91 -10.82
CA SER A 138 -3.07 4.52 -11.27
C SER A 138 -3.14 5.19 -12.64
N LEU A 139 -4.19 4.90 -13.43
CA LEU A 139 -4.43 5.52 -14.74
C LEU A 139 -5.22 6.84 -14.63
N ILE A 140 -5.72 7.20 -13.45
CA ILE A 140 -6.41 8.48 -13.21
C ILE A 140 -5.34 9.57 -13.04
N PRO A 141 -5.25 10.55 -13.94
CA PRO A 141 -4.32 11.67 -13.77
C PRO A 141 -4.79 12.57 -12.63
N PHE A 142 -3.85 13.19 -11.91
CA PHE A 142 -4.13 14.11 -10.80
C PHE A 142 -4.98 13.48 -9.69
N LEU A 143 -4.84 12.18 -9.47
CA LEU A 143 -5.57 11.43 -8.43
C LEU A 143 -5.44 12.08 -7.04
N GLU A 144 -4.29 12.70 -6.76
CA GLU A 144 -4.02 13.42 -5.52
C GLU A 144 -4.87 14.69 -5.32
N HIS A 145 -5.55 15.17 -6.36
CA HIS A 145 -6.46 16.32 -6.33
C HIS A 145 -7.94 15.92 -6.27
N ASP A 146 -8.24 14.61 -6.36
CA ASP A 146 -9.60 14.09 -6.35
C ASP A 146 -9.99 13.54 -4.97
N ASP A 147 -11.28 13.69 -4.62
CA ASP A 147 -11.85 13.02 -3.46
C ASP A 147 -11.88 11.50 -3.65
N ALA A 148 -11.62 10.74 -2.59
CA ALA A 148 -11.54 9.28 -2.65
C ALA A 148 -12.83 8.61 -3.19
N ASN A 149 -14.02 9.16 -2.91
CA ASN A 149 -15.28 8.62 -3.43
C ASN A 149 -15.40 8.84 -4.93
N ARG A 150 -14.92 9.98 -5.45
CA ARG A 150 -14.90 10.26 -6.89
C ARG A 150 -13.87 9.41 -7.61
N ALA A 151 -12.70 9.25 -7.00
CA ALA A 151 -11.67 8.34 -7.51
C ALA A 151 -12.18 6.89 -7.59
N LEU A 152 -12.93 6.43 -6.58
CA LEU A 152 -13.58 5.11 -6.58
C LEU A 152 -14.55 4.96 -7.76
N MET A 153 -15.46 5.93 -7.94
CA MET A 153 -16.39 5.93 -9.07
C MET A 153 -15.63 5.94 -10.40
N GLY A 154 -14.61 6.80 -10.54
CA GLY A 154 -13.78 6.90 -11.73
C GLY A 154 -13.07 5.60 -12.08
N ALA A 155 -12.47 4.92 -11.10
CA ALA A 155 -11.82 3.62 -11.31
C ALA A 155 -12.81 2.51 -11.67
N ASN A 156 -14.06 2.60 -11.21
CA ASN A 156 -15.12 1.67 -11.56
C ASN A 156 -15.72 1.93 -12.95
N MET A 157 -15.85 3.19 -13.37
CA MET A 157 -16.40 3.59 -14.68
C MET A 157 -15.46 3.37 -15.86
N GLN A 158 -14.15 3.21 -15.63
CA GLN A 158 -13.17 2.85 -16.66
C GLN A 158 -13.35 1.42 -17.22
N ARG A 159 -14.28 0.64 -16.67
CA ARG A 159 -14.42 -0.80 -16.92
C ARG A 159 -15.73 -1.19 -17.57
#